data_AF-A0A7C2C4L6-F1
#
_entry.id   AF-A0A7C2C4L6-F1
#
_cell.length_a   1.000
_cell.length_b   1.000
_cell.length_c   1.000
_cell.angle_alpha   90.00
_cell.angle_beta   90.00
_cell.angle_gamma   90.00
#
_symmetry.space_group_name_H-M   'P 1'
#
loop_
_entity.id
_entity.type
_entity.pdbx_description
1 polymer ?
#
loop_
_entity_poly.entity_id
_entity_poly.type
_entity_poly.pdbx_seq_one_letter_code
_entity_poly.pdbx_strand_id
1 'polypeptide(L)'
;VMVERGNGPSFLMGLLVGGLTGFALGMLLAPQPGAATREQLKARTQELRSRVENLTQRARSTAEEAVESARATIREAAEQARTEAERVQQELQERLRREREGQAY
;
A
#
# COMPACT_ATOMS: atom_id res chain seq x y z
N VAL A 1 -44.86 -1.40 58.70
CA VAL A 1 -43.81 -1.96 57.81
C VAL A 1 -42.49 -1.72 58.49
N MET A 2 -41.88 -2.78 59.00
CA MET A 2 -40.68 -2.73 59.83
C MET A 2 -39.47 -2.66 58.90
N VAL A 3 -38.77 -1.52 58.88
CA VAL A 3 -37.50 -1.36 58.15
C VAL A 3 -36.40 -1.86 59.09
N GLU A 4 -35.92 -3.08 58.84
CA GLU A 4 -34.78 -3.62 59.57
C GLU A 4 -33.48 -2.88 59.22
N ARG A 5 -32.77 -2.49 60.27
CA ARG A 5 -31.42 -1.93 60.24
C ARG A 5 -30.42 -3.05 59.99
N GLY A 6 -29.63 -2.96 58.90
CA GLY A 6 -28.51 -3.87 58.71
C GLY A 6 -27.77 -3.84 57.36
N ASN A 7 -27.78 -2.74 56.60
CA ASN A 7 -27.29 -2.77 55.20
C ASN A 7 -25.83 -2.34 54.98
N GLY A 8 -25.11 -1.87 56.01
CA GLY A 8 -23.71 -1.45 55.90
C GLY A 8 -22.72 -2.59 55.63
N PRO A 9 -22.78 -3.71 56.39
CA PRO A 9 -21.83 -4.83 56.21
C PRO A 9 -21.97 -5.53 54.85
N SER A 10 -23.19 -5.65 54.33
CA SER A 10 -23.47 -6.28 53.04
C SER A 10 -22.90 -5.47 51.87
N PHE A 11 -23.04 -4.14 51.91
CA PHE A 11 -22.45 -3.25 50.90
C PHE A 11 -20.93 -3.29 50.90
N LEU A 12 -20.30 -3.27 52.09
CA LEU A 12 -18.85 -3.35 52.23
C LEU A 12 -18.30 -4.67 51.68
N MET A 13 -19.01 -5.78 51.91
CA MET A 13 -18.64 -7.07 51.32
C MET A 13 -18.79 -7.09 49.80
N GLY A 14 -19.86 -6.49 49.26
CA GLY A 14 -20.03 -6.34 47.81
C GLY A 14 -18.90 -5.51 47.17
N LEU A 15 -18.50 -4.40 47.80
CA LEU A 15 -17.40 -3.55 47.34
C LEU A 15 -16.05 -4.27 47.37
N LEU A 16 -15.77 -5.04 48.42
CA LEU A 16 -14.53 -5.83 48.54
C LEU A 16 -14.44 -6.87 47.43
N VAL A 17 -15.50 -7.67 47.24
CA VAL A 17 -15.54 -8.71 46.20
C VAL A 17 -15.48 -8.08 44.81
N GLY A 18 -16.26 -7.03 44.56
CA GLY A 18 -16.27 -6.31 43.29
C GLY A 18 -14.93 -5.62 42.99
N GLY A 19 -14.30 -5.00 43.98
CA GLY A 19 -13.02 -4.32 43.85
C GLY A 19 -11.87 -5.28 43.55
N LEU A 20 -11.81 -6.42 44.25
CA LEU A 20 -10.81 -7.47 43.97
C LEU A 20 -11.01 -8.08 42.59
N THR A 21 -12.26 -8.34 42.20
CA THR A 21 -12.60 -8.87 40.87
C THR A 21 -12.22 -7.86 39.77
N GLY A 22 -12.58 -6.59 39.96
CA GLY A 22 -12.24 -5.51 39.04
C GLY A 22 -10.73 -5.27 38.94
N PHE A 23 -10.00 -5.39 40.05
CA PHE A 23 -8.54 -5.29 40.06
C PHE A 23 -7.88 -6.45 39.32
N ALA A 24 -8.34 -7.70 39.54
CA ALA A 24 -7.82 -8.86 38.84
C ALA A 24 -8.04 -8.76 37.32
N LEU A 25 -9.25 -8.36 36.91
CA LEU A 25 -9.57 -8.09 35.50
C LEU A 25 -8.73 -6.93 34.96
N GLY A 26 -8.61 -5.84 35.70
CA GLY A 26 -7.81 -4.67 35.34
C GLY A 26 -6.33 -5.00 35.19
N MET A 27 -5.77 -5.88 36.02
CA MET A 27 -4.38 -6.34 35.92
C MET A 27 -4.19 -7.28 34.72
N LEU A 28 -5.15 -8.16 34.44
CA LEU A 28 -5.09 -9.03 33.26
C LEU A 28 -5.21 -8.23 31.95
N LEU A 29 -6.03 -7.19 31.95
CA LEU A 29 -6.19 -6.27 30.83
C LEU A 29 -5.11 -5.17 30.80
N ALA A 30 -4.37 -4.97 31.89
CA ALA A 30 -3.34 -3.95 31.96
C ALA A 30 -2.22 -4.34 30.97
N PRO A 31 -1.93 -3.49 29.97
CA PRO A 31 -0.78 -3.71 29.12
C PRO A 31 0.49 -3.69 29.98
N GLN A 32 1.49 -4.49 29.59
CA GLN A 32 2.75 -4.59 30.32
C GLN A 32 3.37 -3.20 30.61
N PRO A 33 4.08 -3.02 31.74
CA PRO A 33 4.67 -1.74 32.12
C PRO A 33 5.58 -1.20 31.00
N GLY A 34 5.27 0.03 30.56
CA GLY A 34 5.80 0.63 29.34
C GLY A 34 7.32 0.84 29.25
N ALA A 35 8.09 0.54 30.31
CA ALA A 35 9.54 0.57 30.29
C ALA A 35 10.12 -0.51 29.36
N ALA A 36 9.65 -1.75 29.47
CA ALA A 36 10.04 -2.85 28.57
C ALA A 36 9.50 -2.63 27.15
N THR A 37 8.30 -2.05 27.04
CA THR A 37 7.68 -1.72 25.75
C THR A 37 8.41 -0.61 25.01
N ARG A 38 8.99 0.40 25.70
CA ARG A 38 9.81 1.44 25.07
C ARG A 38 11.10 0.88 24.49
N GLU A 39 11.75 -0.04 25.19
CA GLU A 39 13.00 -0.63 24.73
C GLU A 39 12.78 -1.54 23.52
N GLN A 40 11.74 -2.39 23.57
CA GLN A 40 11.31 -3.21 22.44
C GLN A 40 10.85 -2.37 21.24
N LEU A 41 10.14 -1.26 21.47
CA LEU A 41 9.73 -0.34 20.41
C LEU A 41 10.93 0.34 19.76
N LYS A 42 11.94 0.72 20.53
CA LYS A 42 13.17 1.34 20.01
C LYS A 42 13.96 0.38 19.12
N ALA A 43 14.08 -0.88 19.54
CA ALA A 43 14.72 -1.94 18.75
C ALA A 43 13.95 -2.24 17.45
N ARG A 44 12.62 -2.40 17.54
CA ARG A 44 11.75 -2.64 16.36
C ARG A 44 11.76 -1.46 15.38
N THR A 45 11.92 -0.22 15.88
CA THR A 45 11.94 1.00 15.04
C THR A 45 13.23 1.11 14.20
N GLN A 46 14.39 0.71 14.73
CA GLN A 46 15.62 0.69 13.93
C GLN A 46 15.58 -0.34 12.80
N GLU A 47 15.05 -1.54 13.07
CA GLU A 47 14.86 -2.57 12.05
C GLU A 47 13.86 -2.13 10.97
N LEU A 48 12.74 -1.50 11.38
CA LEU A 48 11.76 -0.95 10.45
C LEU A 48 12.37 0.14 9.56
N ARG A 49 13.18 1.04 10.12
CA ARG A 49 13.81 2.13 9.36
C ARG A 49 14.72 1.59 8.25
N SER A 50 15.52 0.58 8.55
CA SER A 50 16.39 -0.06 7.55
C SER A 50 15.60 -0.80 6.45
N ARG A 51 14.49 -1.46 6.82
CA ARG A 51 13.58 -2.09 5.84
C ARG A 51 12.87 -1.07 4.96
N VAL A 52 12.48 0.08 5.51
CA VAL A 52 11.85 1.17 4.76
C VAL A 52 12.84 1.81 3.78
N GLU A 53 14.07 2.11 4.21
CA GLU A 53 15.10 2.65 3.30
C GLU A 53 15.39 1.70 2.13
N ASN A 54 15.49 0.39 2.39
CA ASN A 54 15.66 -0.62 1.34
C ASN A 54 14.45 -0.70 0.39
N LEU A 55 13.22 -0.64 0.93
CA LEU A 55 12.01 -0.66 0.12
C LEU A 55 11.91 0.59 -0.77
N THR A 56 12.24 1.76 -0.25
CA THR A 56 12.23 3.01 -1.03
C THR A 56 13.27 2.98 -2.15
N GLN A 57 14.48 2.48 -1.89
CA GLN A 57 15.51 2.33 -2.93
C GLN A 57 15.09 1.34 -4.02
N ARG A 58 14.55 0.17 -3.63
CA ARG A 58 14.07 -0.83 -4.60
C ARG A 58 12.88 -0.31 -5.41
N ALA A 59 11.91 0.33 -4.76
CA ALA A 59 10.76 0.92 -5.45
C ALA A 59 11.18 1.99 -6.47
N ARG A 60 12.17 2.82 -6.13
CA ARG A 60 12.72 3.81 -7.05
C ARG A 60 13.42 3.15 -8.24
N SER A 61 14.29 2.16 -8.01
CA SER A 61 14.97 1.43 -9.09
C SER A 61 13.98 0.75 -10.04
N THR A 62 12.99 0.03 -9.48
CA THR A 62 11.96 -0.64 -10.27
C THR A 62 11.08 0.34 -11.05
N ALA A 63 10.78 1.51 -10.48
CA ALA A 63 10.03 2.56 -11.17
C ALA A 63 10.85 3.17 -12.33
N GLU A 64 12.13 3.45 -12.11
CA GLU A 64 13.03 3.96 -13.14
C GLU A 64 13.18 2.96 -14.30
N GLU A 65 13.37 1.67 -14.00
CA GLU A 65 13.43 0.58 -15.01
C GLU A 65 12.12 0.43 -15.79
N ALA A 66 10.97 0.48 -15.11
CA ALA A 66 9.66 0.38 -15.76
C ALA A 66 9.39 1.55 -16.71
N VAL A 67 9.79 2.77 -16.32
CA VAL A 67 9.66 3.95 -17.18
C VAL A 67 10.57 3.84 -18.40
N GLU A 68 11.81 3.39 -18.24
CA GLU A 68 12.72 3.25 -19.37
C GLU A 68 12.24 2.16 -20.34
N SER A 69 11.80 1.01 -19.83
CA SER A 69 11.24 -0.06 -20.66
C SER A 69 9.99 0.40 -21.40
N ALA A 70 9.08 1.14 -20.76
CA ALA A 70 7.90 1.67 -21.42
C ALA A 70 8.26 2.67 -22.52
N ARG A 71 9.24 3.56 -22.28
CA ARG A 71 9.73 4.50 -23.28
C ARG A 71 10.34 3.77 -24.49
N ALA A 72 11.10 2.70 -24.26
CA ALA A 72 11.68 1.90 -25.33
C ALA A 72 10.59 1.26 -26.20
N THR A 73 9.60 0.60 -25.59
CA THR A 73 8.49 -0.03 -26.32
C THR A 73 7.66 0.99 -27.11
N ILE A 74 7.40 2.17 -26.53
CA ILE A 74 6.66 3.24 -27.22
C ILE A 74 7.43 3.75 -28.43
N ARG A 75 8.75 3.95 -28.32
CA ARG A 75 9.58 4.39 -29.45
C ARG A 75 9.57 3.37 -30.57
N GLU A 76 9.76 2.09 -30.24
CA GLU A 76 9.76 1.01 -31.23
C GLU A 76 8.41 0.90 -31.94
N ALA A 77 7.30 0.95 -31.19
CA ALA A 77 5.95 0.96 -31.77
C ALA A 77 5.71 2.19 -32.66
N ALA A 78 6.21 3.36 -32.28
CA ALA A 78 6.09 4.58 -33.06
C ALA A 78 6.92 4.53 -34.37
N GLU A 79 8.11 3.92 -34.33
CA GLU A 79 8.94 3.72 -35.52
C GLU A 79 8.28 2.74 -36.49
N GLN A 80 7.81 1.60 -36.01
CA GLN A 80 7.08 0.62 -36.83
C GLN A 80 5.85 1.24 -37.48
N ALA A 81 5.06 2.00 -36.72
CA ALA A 81 3.88 2.70 -37.24
C ALA A 81 4.24 3.72 -38.34
N ARG A 82 5.36 4.44 -38.19
CA ARG A 82 5.84 5.37 -39.23
C ARG A 82 6.26 4.64 -40.49
N THR A 83 7.03 3.55 -40.37
CA THR A 83 7.48 2.76 -41.53
C THR A 83 6.30 2.17 -42.29
N GLU A 84 5.29 1.65 -41.59
CA GLU A 84 4.06 1.15 -42.23
C GLU A 84 3.27 2.27 -42.89
N ALA A 85 3.14 3.43 -42.24
CA ALA A 85 2.48 4.59 -42.85
C ALA A 85 3.18 5.07 -44.12
N GLU A 86 4.52 5.10 -44.14
CA GLU A 86 5.32 5.44 -45.31
C GLU A 86 5.14 4.42 -46.44
N ARG A 87 5.13 3.12 -46.14
CA ARG A 87 4.84 2.06 -47.13
C ARG A 87 3.46 2.23 -47.75
N VAL A 88 2.44 2.42 -46.92
CA VAL A 88 1.06 2.60 -47.38
C VAL A 88 0.96 3.84 -48.27
N GLN A 89 1.60 4.95 -47.89
CA GLN A 89 1.63 6.16 -48.71
C GLN A 89 2.33 5.93 -50.06
N GLN A 90 3.47 5.25 -50.09
CA GLN A 90 4.20 4.94 -51.31
C GLN A 90 3.37 4.06 -52.25
N GLU A 91 2.76 3.00 -51.72
CA GLU A 91 1.91 2.10 -52.51
C GLU A 91 0.69 2.83 -53.08
N LEU A 92 0.08 3.73 -52.30
CA LEU A 92 -1.03 4.57 -52.75
C LEU A 92 -0.60 5.51 -53.88
N GLN A 93 0.57 6.15 -53.75
CA GLN A 93 1.11 7.02 -54.79
C GLN A 93 1.44 6.25 -56.07
N GLU A 94 2.02 5.05 -55.97
CA GLU A 94 2.29 4.21 -57.13
C GLU A 94 1.01 3.74 -57.83
N ARG A 95 -0.02 3.36 -57.07
CA ARG A 95 -1.34 2.98 -57.61
C ARG A 95 -1.99 4.17 -58.33
N LEU A 96 -1.99 5.35 -57.71
CA LEU A 96 -2.52 6.58 -58.32
C LEU A 96 -1.74 7.00 -59.56
N ARG A 97 -0.42 6.81 -59.57
CA ARG A 97 0.43 7.11 -60.72
C ARG A 97 0.15 6.15 -61.88
N ARG A 98 0.00 4.85 -61.61
CA ARG A 98 -0.40 3.85 -62.63
C ARG A 98 -1.78 4.11 -63.21
N GLU A 99 -2.76 4.52 -62.39
CA GLU A 99 -4.08 4.91 -62.90
C GLU A 99 -4.02 6.14 -63.82
N ARG A 100 -3.21 7.15 -63.48
CA ARG A 100 -3.03 8.35 -64.31
C ARG A 100 -2.26 8.06 -65.60
N GLU A 101 -1.25 7.20 -65.56
CA GLU A 101 -0.47 6.81 -66.73
C GLU A 101 -1.26 5.84 -67.64
N GLY A 102 -2.15 5.00 -67.08
CA GLY A 102 -3.04 4.10 -67.84
C GLY A 102 -4.25 4.78 -68.48
N GLN A 103 -4.64 5.98 -68.03
CA GLN A 103 -5.70 6.79 -68.67
C GLN A 103 -5.16 7.69 -69.82
N ALA A 104 -3.85 7.73 -70.03
CA ALA A 104 -3.21 8.54 -71.07
C ALA A 104 -2.91 7.78 -72.38
N TYR A 105 -3.44 6.56 -72.54
CA TYR A 105 -3.30 5.73 -73.74
C TYR A 105 -4.65 5.37 -74.36
#